data_AF-A0A962PTF1-F1
#
_entry.id   AF-A0A962PTF1-F1
#
_cell.length_a   1.000
_cell.length_b   1.000
_cell.length_c   1.000
_cell.angle_alpha   90.00
_cell.angle_beta   90.00
_cell.angle_gamma   90.00
#
_symmetry.space_group_name_H-M   'P 1'
#
loop_
_entity.id
_entity.type
_entity.pdbx_description
1 polymer ?
#
loop_
_entity_poly.entity_id
_entity_poly.type
_entity_poly.pdbx_seq_one_letter_code
_entity_poly.pdbx_strand_id
1 'polypeptide(L)' 'QIESFDQFVILLRNTVSQMIYKSAISTVVPSRNVKIPSSGDEGSDD' A
#
# COMPACT_ATOMS: atom_id res chain seq x y z
N GLN A 1 7.45 -7.49 -2.10
CA GLN A 1 6.11 -7.37 -1.46
C GLN A 1 6.19 -6.30 -0.37
N ILE A 2 5.09 -5.60 -0.05
CA ILE A 2 5.08 -4.67 1.09
C ILE A 2 5.04 -5.47 2.39
N GLU A 3 5.97 -5.21 3.29
CA GLU A 3 6.09 -5.85 4.61
C GLU A 3 5.42 -5.00 5.69
N SER A 4 5.72 -3.70 5.74
CA SER A 4 5.11 -2.73 6.64
C SER A 4 5.22 -1.30 6.06
N PHE A 5 4.54 -0.35 6.68
CA PHE A 5 4.61 1.06 6.32
C PHE A 5 4.29 1.96 7.52
N ASP A 6 4.78 3.18 7.50
CA ASP A 6 4.35 4.26 8.40
C ASP A 6 3.98 5.51 7.59
N GLN A 7 3.95 6.69 8.23
CA GLN A 7 3.63 7.96 7.58
C GLN A 7 4.61 8.31 6.43
N PHE A 8 5.90 7.99 6.53
CA PHE A 8 6.95 8.49 5.63
C PHE A 8 7.71 7.41 4.88
N VAL A 9 7.73 6.18 5.39
CA VAL A 9 8.50 5.07 4.82
C VAL A 9 7.64 3.84 4.55
N ILE A 10 8.13 3.00 3.65
CA ILE A 10 7.58 1.69 3.32
C ILE A 10 8.71 0.68 3.45
N LEU A 11 8.46 -0.44 4.12
CA LEU A 11 9.35 -1.58 4.16
C LEU A 11 8.94 -2.58 3.08
N LEU A 12 9.85 -2.89 2.16
CA LEU A 12 9.64 -3.86 1.09
C LEU A 12 10.46 -5.13 1.37
N ARG A 13 9.80 -6.29 1.29
CA ARG A 13 10.43 -7.61 1.36
C ARG A 13 10.74 -8.15 -0.04
N ASN A 14 12.03 -8.35 -0.31
CA ASN A 14 12.58 -9.15 -1.40
C ASN A 14 13.54 -10.22 -0.80
N THR A 15 14.78 -10.37 -1.28
CA THR A 15 15.80 -11.24 -0.65
C THR A 15 16.21 -10.75 0.75
N VAL A 16 16.09 -9.45 0.98
CA VAL A 16 16.24 -8.76 2.27
C VAL A 16 15.14 -7.71 2.42
N SER A 17 14.93 -7.20 3.63
CA SER A 17 14.01 -6.10 3.90
C SER A 17 14.69 -4.76 3.60
N GLN A 18 14.00 -3.88 2.87
CA GLN A 18 14.50 -2.58 2.45
C GLN A 18 13.53 -1.47 2.87
N MET A 19 14.05 -0.44 3.55
CA MET A 19 13.28 0.77 3.89
C MET A 19 13.38 1.77 2.75
N ILE A 20 12.24 2.18 2.20
CA ILE A 20 12.13 3.15 1.09
C ILE A 20 11.34 4.37 1.56
N TYR A 21 11.88 5.57 1.31
CA TYR A 21 11.19 6.83 1.59
C TYR A 21 10.15 7.16 0.51
N LYS A 22 8.94 7.54 0.94
CA LYS A 22 7.84 7.89 0.01
C LYS A 22 8.17 9.09 -0.89
N SER A 23 9.00 10.03 -0.44
CA SER A 23 9.42 11.19 -1.24
C SER A 23 10.23 10.82 -2.48
N ALA A 24 10.81 9.63 -2.51
CA ALA A 24 11.56 9.11 -3.65
C ALA A 24 10.70 8.22 -4.57
N ILE A 25 9.43 8.01 -4.25
CA ILE A 25 8.51 7.14 -5.01
C ILE A 25 7.54 8.01 -5.78
N SER A 26 7.48 7.83 -7.11
CA SER A 26 6.50 8.54 -7.96
C SER A 26 5.18 7.79 -8.10
N THR A 27 5.22 6.46 -8.20
CA THR A 27 4.06 5.61 -8.44
C THR A 27 4.23 4.25 -7.78
N VAL A 28 3.11 3.63 -7.39
CA VAL A 28 3.06 2.24 -6.93
C VAL A 28 2.03 1.52 -7.80
N VAL A 29 2.47 0.47 -8.49
CA VAL A 29 1.60 -0.33 -9.36
C VAL A 29 1.43 -1.72 -8.74
N PRO A 30 0.20 -2.12 -8.39
CA PRO A 30 -0.04 -3.45 -7.87
C PRO A 30 -0.02 -4.48 -9.01
N SER A 31 0.42 -5.70 -8.72
CA SER A 31 0.44 -6.78 -9.72
C SER A 31 -0.95 -7.26 -10.14
N ARG A 32 -1.99 -6.89 -9.40
CA ARG A 32 -3.41 -7.18 -9.65
C ARG A 32 -4.25 -6.01 -9.17
N ASN A 33 -5.43 -5.81 -9.75
CA ASN A 33 -6.34 -4.77 -9.29
C ASN A 33 -6.70 -4.98 -7.82
N VAL A 34 -6.62 -3.91 -7.03
CA VAL A 34 -6.98 -3.89 -5.62
C VAL A 34 -8.39 -3.32 -5.49
N LYS A 35 -9.26 -3.99 -4.73
CA LYS A 35 -10.53 -3.41 -4.32
C LYS A 35 -10.25 -2.40 -3.22
N ILE A 36 -10.41 -1.12 -3.53
CA ILE A 36 -10.33 -0.06 -2.52
C ILE A 36 -11.75 0.09 -1.98
N PRO A 37 -11.99 -0.11 -0.68
CA PRO A 37 -13.29 0.21 -0.10
C PRO A 37 -13.55 1.69 -0.36
N SER A 38 -14.59 1.97 -1.14
CA SER A 38 -15.06 3.32 -1.35
C SER A 38 -15.41 3.91 0.00
N SER A 39 -14.87 5.08 0.33
CA SER A 39 -15.09 5.81 1.59
C SER A 39 -16.54 6.31 1.76
N GLY A 40 -17.52 5.66 1.14
CA GLY A 40 -18.93 6.01 1.14
C GLY A 40 -19.87 4.80 1.05
N ASP A 41 -19.40 3.60 1.39
CA ASP A 41 -20.24 2.39 1.48
C ASP A 41 -20.40 1.96 2.96
N GLU A 42 -20.83 2.90 3.80
CA GLU A 42 -21.47 2.61 5.11
C GLU A 42 -23.00 2.63 4.96
N GLY A 43 -23.53 1.99 3.92
CA GLY A 43 -24.95 2.07 3.57
C GLY A 43 -25.53 0.75 3.09
N SER A 44 -26.16 0.03 4.03
CA SER A 44 -27.20 -1.00 3.84
C SER A 44 -26.86 -2.25 3.02
N ASP A 45 -26.57 -3.35 3.72
CA ASP A 45 -27.13 -4.66 3.37
C ASP A 45 -27.29 -5.50 4.68
N ASP A 46 -28.56 -5.72 5.04
CA ASP A 46 -29.20 -6.41 6.20
C ASP A 46 -29.10 -5.78 7.60
#